data_AF-A0A6A6DNY4-F1
#
_entry.id   AF-A0A6A6DNY4-F1
#
_cell.length_a   1.000
_cell.length_b   1.000
_cell.length_c   1.000
_cell.angle_alpha   90.00
_cell.angle_beta   90.00
_cell.angle_gamma   90.00
#
_symmetry.space_group_name_H-M   'P 1'
#
loop_
_entity.id
_entity.type
_entity.pdbx_description
1 polymer ?
#
loop_
_entity_poly.entity_id
_entity_poly.type
_entity_poly.pdbx_seq_one_letter_code
_entity_poly.pdbx_strand_id
1 'polypeptide(L)' 'IVLLNEADVFLAQRTIENTSNNSLVSVFLRQLEYYQGILFLTTNRVQTFNEAVASRIHNGINYGPLGAKARR' A
#
# COMPACT_ATOMS: atom_id res chain seq x y z
N ILE A 1 9.59 -10.46 -8.64
CA ILE A 1 8.18 -10.08 -8.41
C ILE A 1 7.92 -10.25 -6.92
N VAL A 2 7.36 -9.25 -6.27
CA VAL A 2 7.03 -9.27 -4.83
C VAL A 2 5.54 -8.94 -4.68
N LEU A 3 4.87 -9.61 -3.75
CA LEU A 3 3.49 -9.32 -3.34
C LEU A 3 3.51 -9.02 -1.85
N LEU A 4 2.94 -7.88 -1.47
CA LEU A 4 2.71 -7.52 -0.07
C LEU A 4 1.23 -7.41 0.20
N ASN A 5 0.77 -8.24 1.12
CA ASN A 5 -0.60 -8.21 1.61
C ASN A 5 -0.73 -7.27 2.81
N GLU A 6 -1.92 -6.65 2.93
CA GLU A 6 -2.24 -5.70 4.01
C GLU A 6 -1.21 -4.58 4.12
N ALA A 7 -0.83 -4.02 2.97
CA ALA A 7 0.22 -3.02 2.87
C ALA A 7 -0.09 -1.74 3.66
N ASP A 8 -1.35 -1.50 4.05
CA ASP A 8 -1.75 -0.42 4.97
C ASP A 8 -1.05 -0.50 6.33
N VAL A 9 -0.66 -1.68 6.82
CA VAL A 9 0.12 -1.80 8.07
C VAL A 9 1.47 -1.07 7.96
N PHE A 10 2.08 -1.07 6.78
CA PHE A 10 3.38 -0.45 6.52
C PHE A 10 3.28 0.96 5.92
N LEU A 11 2.10 1.32 5.38
CA LEU A 11 1.90 2.51 4.56
C LEU A 11 0.86 3.50 5.14
N ALA A 12 0.24 3.18 6.27
CA ALA A 12 -0.74 4.04 6.93
C ALA A 12 -0.19 5.43 7.29
N GLN A 13 -1.09 6.41 7.30
CA GLN A 13 -0.82 7.78 7.70
C GLN A 13 -0.06 7.88 9.04
N ARG A 14 0.92 8.77 9.05
CA ARG A 14 1.73 9.14 10.21
C ARG A 14 0.81 9.69 11.31
N THR A 15 0.53 8.92 12.35
CA THR A 15 -0.10 9.45 13.55
C THR A 15 0.99 10.07 14.42
N ILE A 16 0.79 11.33 14.85
CA ILE A 16 1.76 12.12 15.64
C ILE A 16 2.16 11.38 16.93
N GLU A 17 1.30 10.50 17.44
CA GLU A 17 1.45 9.79 18.70
C GLU A 17 2.34 8.52 18.63
N ASN A 18 2.71 8.04 17.43
CA ASN A 18 3.46 6.79 17.26
C ASN A 18 4.82 6.99 16.57
N THR A 19 5.78 7.58 17.30
CA THR A 19 7.13 7.91 16.80
C THR A 19 7.93 6.70 16.28
N SER A 20 7.71 5.50 16.83
CA SER A 20 8.39 4.26 16.41
C SER A 20 7.95 3.78 15.01
N ASN A 21 6.66 3.85 14.68
CA ASN A 21 6.12 3.40 13.39
C ASN A 21 6.54 4.30 12.20
N ASN A 22 6.84 5.58 12.44
CA ASN A 22 7.29 6.49 11.40
C ASN A 22 8.65 6.10 10.77
N SER A 23 9.50 5.42 11.53
CA SER A 23 10.80 4.93 11.04
C SER A 23 10.66 3.80 10.02
N LEU A 24 9.77 2.84 10.30
CA LEU A 24 9.48 1.69 9.43
C LEU A 24 8.87 2.14 8.11
N VAL A 25 7.90 3.06 8.15
CA VAL A 25 7.30 3.65 6.94
C VAL A 25 8.38 4.30 6.06
N SER A 26 9.30 5.04 6.66
CA SER A 26 10.37 5.75 5.92
C SER A 26 11.38 4.79 5.29
N VAL A 27 11.78 3.73 6.01
CA VAL A 27 12.65 2.68 5.45
C VAL A 27 11.93 1.95 4.32
N PHE A 28 10.67 1.60 4.53
CA PHE A 28 9.87 0.89 3.55
C PHE A 28 9.70 1.70 2.25
N LEU A 29 9.35 2.98 2.35
CA LEU A 29 9.28 3.89 1.20
C LEU A 29 10.60 3.96 0.42
N ARG A 30 11.74 3.98 1.12
CA ARG A 30 13.06 3.94 0.48
C ARG A 30 13.28 2.62 -0.26
N GLN A 31 12.89 1.49 0.31
CA GLN A 31 13.00 0.20 -0.37
C GLN A 31 12.12 0.13 -1.61
N LEU A 32 10.92 0.73 -1.59
CA LEU A 32 10.04 0.84 -2.76
C LEU A 32 10.69 1.61 -3.92
N GLU A 33 11.44 2.66 -3.64
CA GLU A 33 12.12 3.47 -4.66
C GLU A 33 13.24 2.72 -5.37
N TYR A 34 14.00 1.89 -4.64
CA TYR A 34 15.16 1.18 -5.20
C TYR A 34 14.83 -0.22 -5.70
N TYR A 35 13.63 -0.73 -5.49
CA TYR A 35 13.26 -2.08 -5.88
C TYR A 35 13.17 -2.20 -7.42
N GLN A 36 14.09 -2.97 -8.00
CA GLN A 36 14.12 -3.25 -9.44
C GLN A 36 13.26 -4.47 -9.80
N GLY A 37 11.94 -4.29 -9.76
CA GLY A 37 10.99 -5.33 -10.18
C GLY A 37 9.54 -4.90 -10.10
N ILE A 38 8.63 -5.84 -10.37
CA ILE A 38 7.19 -5.62 -10.20
C ILE A 38 6.81 -5.90 -8.74
N LEU A 39 6.15 -4.92 -8.14
CA LEU A 39 5.58 -5.00 -6.80
C LEU A 39 4.06 -4.93 -6.89
N PHE A 40 3.40 -5.91 -6.27
CA PHE A 40 1.97 -5.88 -6.03
C PHE A 40 1.70 -5.56 -4.57
N LEU A 41 0.79 -4.63 -4.32
CA LEU A 41 0.32 -4.25 -3.00
C LEU A 41 -1.18 -4.55 -2.94
N THR A 42 -1.62 -5.26 -1.91
CA THR A 42 -3.05 -5.43 -1.63
C THR A 42 -3.37 -4.77 -0.29
N THR A 43 -4.51 -4.09 -0.23
CA THR A 43 -5.01 -3.46 0.99
C THR A 43 -6.52 -3.37 0.95
N ASN A 44 -7.14 -3.53 2.11
CA ASN A 44 -8.57 -3.26 2.30
C ASN A 44 -8.82 -1.81 2.77
N ARG A 45 -7.77 -1.03 2.99
CA ARG A 45 -7.80 0.30 3.61
C ARG A 45 -6.98 1.32 2.82
N VAL A 46 -7.19 1.38 1.50
CA VAL A 46 -6.47 2.31 0.61
C VAL A 46 -6.58 3.78 1.04
N GLN A 47 -7.67 4.16 1.73
CA GLN A 47 -7.88 5.51 2.27
C GLN A 47 -6.84 5.94 3.31
N THR A 48 -6.12 4.99 3.91
CA THR A 48 -5.07 5.27 4.89
C THR A 48 -3.75 5.66 4.24
N PHE A 49 -3.62 5.52 2.92
CA PHE A 49 -2.40 5.84 2.19
C PHE A 49 -2.29 7.36 2.07
N ASN A 50 -1.12 7.90 2.42
CA ASN A 50 -0.85 9.32 2.23
C ASN A 50 -0.45 9.61 0.77
N GLU A 51 -0.36 10.89 0.44
CA GLU A 51 0.00 11.37 -0.90
C GLU A 51 1.37 10.86 -1.38
N ALA A 52 2.35 10.70 -0.49
CA ALA A 52 3.68 10.20 -0.85
C ALA A 52 3.66 8.71 -1.24
N VAL A 53 2.81 7.89 -0.62
CA VAL A 53 2.62 6.50 -1.03
C VAL A 53 1.91 6.44 -2.37
N ALA A 54 0.82 7.21 -2.50
CA ALA A 54 0.02 7.25 -3.72
C ALA A 54 0.83 7.69 -4.94
N SER A 55 1.76 8.64 -4.78
CA SER A 55 2.62 9.13 -5.88
C SER A 55 3.61 8.09 -6.42
N ARG A 56 3.86 7.00 -5.69
CA ARG A 56 4.75 5.89 -6.08
C ARG A 56 3.98 4.69 -6.67
N ILE A 57 2.66 4.76 -6.76
CA ILE A 57 1.82 3.73 -7.36
C ILE A 57 1.64 4.02 -8.85
N HIS A 58 2.18 3.14 -9.70
CA HIS A 58 2.07 3.26 -11.15
C HIS A 58 0.65 2.96 -11.66
N ASN A 59 -0.01 1.97 -11.06
CA ASN A 59 -1.35 1.53 -11.45
C ASN A 59 -2.16 1.16 -10.19
N GLY A 60 -3.36 1.71 -10.08
CA GLY A 60 -4.31 1.37 -9.01
C GLY A 60 -5.49 0.58 -9.57
N ILE A 61 -5.80 -0.57 -8.97
CA ILE A 61 -6.98 -1.37 -9.30
C ILE A 61 -7.90 -1.37 -8.08
N ASN A 62 -9.11 -0.87 -8.26
CA ASN A 62 -10.14 -0.95 -7.22
C ASN A 62 -11.06 -2.15 -7.49
N TYR A 63 -11.14 -3.06 -6.53
CA TYR A 63 -12.04 -4.21 -6.59
C TYR A 63 -13.37 -3.87 -5.91
N GLY A 64 -14.37 -3.55 -6.72
CA GLY A 64 -15.74 -3.40 -6.26
C GLY A 64 -16.40 -4.74 -5.92
N PRO A 65 -17.63 -4.71 -5.37
CA PRO A 65 -18.40 -5.92 -5.12
C PRO A 65 -18.55 -6.78 -6.37
N LEU A 66 -18.37 -8.09 -6.24
CA LEU A 66 -18.51 -9.01 -7.36
C LEU A 66 -19.94 -9.00 -7.91
N GLY A 67 -20.08 -8.91 -9.23
CA GLY A 67 -21.36 -9.03 -9.92
C GLY A 67 -21.93 -10.45 -9.84
N ALA A 68 -23.24 -10.61 -10.10
CA ALA A 68 -23.92 -11.91 -10.00
C ALA A 68 -23.31 -13.03 -10.86
N LYS A 69 -22.72 -12.69 -12.02
CA LYS A 69 -22.01 -13.64 -12.89
C LYS A 69 -20.66 -14.07 -12.33
N ALA A 70 -19.95 -13.19 -11.62
CA ALA A 70 -18.64 -13.48 -11.03
C ALA A 70 -18.74 -14.24 -9.70
N ARG A 71 -19.95 -14.34 -9.13
CA ARG A 71 -20.26 -15.08 -7.90
C ARG A 71 -20.83 -16.49 -8.17
N ARG A 72 -20.92 -16.91 -9.43
CA ARG A 72 -21.46 -18.21 -9.85
C ARG A 72 -20.35 -19.12 -10.34
#